data_AF-A0AAN4JD78-F1
#
_entry.id   AF-A0AAN4JD78-F1
#
_cell.length_a   1.000
_cell.length_b   1.000
_cell.length_c   1.000
_cell.angle_alpha   90.00
_cell.angle_beta   90.00
_cell.angle_gamma   90.00
#
_symmetry.space_group_name_H-M   'P 1'
#
loop_
_entity.id
_entity.type
_entity.pdbx_description
1 polymer ?
#
loop_
_entity_poly.entity_id
_entity_poly.type
_entity_poly.pdbx_seq_one_letter_code
_entity_poly.pdbx_strand_id
1 'polypeptide(L)' 'MGFPSPANDYVETRISLDQQLISLPAATYFIRASRSHFREGIIQGALLVVDASLSACDGSLLICAIDGEFRIK' A
#
# COMPACT_ATOMS: atom_id res chain seq x y z
N MET A 1 -24.15 -1.95 -44.69
CA MET A 1 -24.28 -1.41 -43.32
C MET A 1 -23.20 -2.06 -42.48
N GLY A 2 -22.24 -1.26 -42.03
CA GLY A 2 -21.10 -1.73 -41.26
C GLY A 2 -21.51 -2.12 -39.84
N PHE A 3 -21.09 -3.30 -39.41
CA PHE A 3 -21.17 -3.69 -38.00
C PHE A 3 -20.33 -2.70 -37.19
N PRO A 4 -20.90 -1.98 -36.21
CA PRO A 4 -20.06 -1.32 -35.22
C PRO A 4 -19.36 -2.45 -34.45
N SER A 5 -18.05 -2.54 -34.59
CA SER A 5 -17.26 -3.53 -33.87
C SER A 5 -17.46 -3.30 -32.35
N PRO A 6 -18.00 -4.28 -31.60
CA PRO A 6 -18.33 -4.14 -30.17
C PRO A 6 -17.09 -4.14 -29.26
N ALA A 7 -15.89 -4.10 -29.83
CA ALA A 7 -14.62 -4.34 -29.14
C ALA A 7 -14.02 -3.08 -28.48
N ASN A 8 -14.75 -1.96 -28.41
CA ASN A 8 -14.24 -0.71 -27.85
C ASN A 8 -14.69 -0.44 -26.41
N ASP A 9 -15.51 -1.30 -25.80
CA ASP A 9 -16.04 -1.09 -24.45
C ASP A 9 -15.41 -1.99 -23.38
N TYR A 10 -14.46 -2.86 -23.77
CA TYR A 10 -13.70 -3.67 -22.82
C TYR A 10 -12.34 -3.05 -22.55
N VAL A 11 -12.32 -1.75 -22.20
CA VAL A 11 -11.20 -1.20 -21.43
C VAL A 11 -11.42 -1.65 -20.00
N GLU A 12 -11.22 -2.94 -19.76
CA GLU A 12 -11.10 -3.46 -18.41
C GLU A 12 -9.84 -2.77 -17.85
N THR A 13 -10.05 -1.70 -17.09
CA THR A 13 -8.97 -0.95 -16.43
C THR A 13 -8.16 -1.97 -15.66
N ARG A 14 -6.94 -2.25 -16.13
CA ARG A 14 -6.05 -3.20 -15.47
C ARG A 14 -5.92 -2.79 -14.02
N ILE A 15 -6.26 -3.71 -13.11
CA ILE A 15 -6.14 -3.49 -11.67
C ILE A 15 -4.68 -3.14 -11.38
N SER A 16 -4.45 -1.87 -11.08
CA SER A 16 -3.15 -1.33 -10.74
C SER A 16 -3.11 -1.14 -9.25
N LEU A 17 -2.41 -2.04 -8.55
CA LEU A 17 -2.24 -1.97 -7.10
C LEU A 17 -1.60 -0.65 -6.66
N ASP A 18 -0.73 -0.12 -7.51
CA ASP A 18 -0.14 1.22 -7.36
C ASP A 18 -1.24 2.29 -7.22
N GLN A 19 -2.17 2.37 -8.18
CA GLN A 19 -3.26 3.36 -8.14
C GLN A 19 -4.25 3.16 -6.99
N GLN A 20 -4.35 1.96 -6.44
CA GLN A 20 -5.27 1.64 -5.35
C GLN A 20 -4.64 1.87 -3.96
N LEU A 21 -3.34 1.64 -3.83
CA LEU A 21 -2.63 1.64 -2.54
C LEU A 21 -1.71 2.84 -2.35
N ILE A 22 -1.29 3.49 -3.43
CA ILE A 22 -0.33 4.58 -3.43
C ILE A 22 -1.06 5.87 -3.79
N SER A 23 -1.30 6.71 -2.79
CA SER A 23 -1.84 8.05 -3.02
C SER A 23 -0.75 9.02 -3.47
N LEU A 24 0.44 8.94 -2.87
CA LEU A 24 1.57 9.80 -3.21
C LEU A 24 2.85 8.97 -3.38
N PRO A 25 3.25 8.62 -4.62
CA PRO A 25 4.40 7.74 -4.85
C PRO A 25 5.72 8.29 -4.30
N ALA A 26 5.85 9.61 -4.17
CA ALA A 26 7.03 10.25 -3.57
C ALA A 26 7.11 10.09 -2.03
N ALA A 27 6.01 9.76 -1.37
CA ALA A 27 5.92 9.61 0.09
C ALA A 27 5.45 8.22 0.52
N THR A 28 5.35 7.28 -0.41
CA THR A 28 4.99 5.89 -0.10
C THR A 28 6.22 5.00 -0.09
N TYR A 29 6.34 4.21 0.97
CA TYR A 29 7.46 3.30 1.19
C TYR A 29 6.97 1.86 1.29
N PHE A 30 7.75 0.95 0.74
CA PHE A 30 7.50 -0.48 0.87
C PHE A 30 8.48 -1.08 1.88
N ILE A 31 7.93 -1.71 2.93
CA ILE A 31 8.72 -2.34 3.99
C ILE A 31 8.31 -3.80 4.09
N ARG A 32 9.30 -4.70 4.18
CA ARG A 32 9.01 -6.12 4.42
C ARG A 32 9.17 -6.43 5.90
N ALA A 33 8.10 -6.93 6.51
CA ALA A 33 8.11 -7.29 7.92
C ALA A 33 9.10 -8.43 8.18
N SER A 34 10.09 -8.19 9.03
CA SER A 34 11.10 -9.19 9.41
C SER A 34 10.56 -10.23 10.41
N ARG A 35 9.56 -9.85 11.19
CA ARG A 35 8.87 -10.68 12.19
C ARG A 35 7.36 -10.46 12.11
N SER A 36 6.60 -11.39 12.68
CA SER A 36 5.14 -11.27 12.80
C SER A 36 4.78 -10.34 13.96
N HIS A 37 3.87 -9.39 13.72
CA HIS A 37 3.23 -8.54 14.71
C HIS A 37 1.74 -8.89 14.75
N PHE A 38 1.39 -9.88 15.58
CA PHE A 38 0.05 -10.48 15.58
C PHE A 38 -1.06 -9.54 16.07
N ARG A 39 -0.76 -8.57 16.96
CA ARG A 39 -1.78 -7.62 17.45
C ARG A 39 -2.24 -6.69 16.33
N GLU A 40 -1.34 -6.44 15.39
CA GLU A 40 -1.53 -5.54 14.26
C GLU A 40 -1.86 -6.31 12.96
N GLY A 41 -1.96 -7.64 13.04
CA GLY A 41 -2.30 -8.50 11.90
C GLY A 41 -1.18 -8.68 10.87
N ILE A 42 0.06 -8.29 11.21
CA ILE A 42 1.20 -8.38 10.29
C ILE A 42 1.89 -9.73 10.48
N ILE A 43 2.07 -10.45 9.38
CA ILE A 43 2.81 -11.70 9.36
C ILE A 43 4.26 -11.47 8.91
N GLN A 44 5.17 -12.33 9.38
CA GLN A 44 6.54 -12.34 8.87
C GLN A 44 6.55 -12.50 7.35
N GLY A 45 7.31 -11.64 6.68
CA GLY A 45 7.40 -11.60 5.22
C GLY A 45 6.29 -10.80 4.53
N ALA A 46 5.32 -10.27 5.27
CA ALA A 46 4.31 -9.36 4.70
C ALA A 46 4.96 -8.11 4.10
N LEU A 47 4.40 -7.65 2.99
CA LEU A 47 4.75 -6.37 2.36
C LEU A 47 3.82 -5.30 2.93
N LEU A 48 4.41 -4.34 3.62
CA LEU A 48 3.75 -3.18 4.20
C LEU A 48 3.91 -2.00 3.24
N VAL A 49 2.79 -1.36 2.92
CA VAL A 49 2.75 -0.11 2.17
C VAL A 49 2.53 1.00 3.18
N VAL A 50 3.50 1.91 3.28
CA VAL A 50 3.56 2.93 4.32
C VAL A 50 3.46 4.29 3.66
N ASP A 51 2.43 5.06 4.00
CA ASP A 51 2.29 6.43 3.55
C ASP A 51 2.84 7.40 4.60
N ALA A 52 3.85 8.19 4.22
CA ALA A 52 4.48 9.18 5.08
C ALA A 52 3.97 10.61 4.85
N SER A 53 2.97 10.80 3.98
CA SER A 53 2.39 12.12 3.71
C SER A 53 1.33 12.52 4.75
N LEU A 54 0.75 11.52 5.44
CA LEU A 54 -0.29 11.70 6.44
C LEU A 54 0.29 11.95 7.83
N SER A 55 -0.38 12.79 8.60
CA SER A 55 -0.09 12.96 10.02
C SER A 55 -0.73 11.84 10.84
N ALA A 56 0.05 11.28 11.77
CA ALA A 56 -0.43 10.25 12.68
C ALA A 56 -1.62 10.72 13.52
N CYS A 57 -2.65 9.88 13.65
CA CYS A 57 -3.78 10.10 14.56
C CYS A 57 -3.96 8.92 15.53
N ASP A 58 -4.74 9.13 16.59
CA ASP A 58 -5.00 8.09 17.58
C ASP A 58 -5.61 6.84 16.94
N GLY A 59 -5.08 5.67 17.27
CA GLY A 59 -5.44 4.39 16.65
C GLY A 59 -4.74 4.08 15.33
N SER A 60 -3.87 4.96 14.82
CA SER A 60 -3.03 4.67 13.66
C SER A 60 -1.92 3.68 13.99
N LEU A 61 -1.61 2.81 13.04
CA LEU A 61 -0.43 1.96 13.07
C LEU A 61 0.75 2.72 12.44
N LEU A 62 1.81 2.94 13.23
CA LEU A 62 2.95 3.75 12.82
C LEU A 62 4.21 2.90 12.69
N ILE A 63 5.03 3.25 11.71
CA ILE A 63 6.39 2.73 11.60
C ILE A 63 7.35 3.87 11.91
N CYS A 64 8.03 3.75 13.04
CA CYS A 64 8.95 4.76 13.55
C CYS A 64 10.38 4.23 13.49
N ALA A 65 11.32 5.05 13.03
CA ALA A 65 12.74 4.80 13.23
C ALA A 65 13.13 5.34 14.62
N ILE A 66 13.37 4.44 15.56
CA ILE A 66 13.77 4.79 16.94
C ILE A 66 15.17 4.21 17.13
N ASP A 67 16.15 5.07 17.43
CA ASP A 67 17.56 4.68 17.62
C ASP A 67 18.17 3.96 16.40
N GLY A 68 17.71 4.32 15.19
CA GLY A 68 18.15 3.68 13.94
C GLY A 68 17.47 2.34 13.65
N GLU A 69 16.58 1.86 14.53
CA GLU A 69 15.79 0.65 14.32
C GLU A 69 14.34 0.98 13.96
N PHE A 70 13.79 0.29 12.96
CA PHE A 70 12.37 0.40 12.61
C PHE A 70 11.52 -0.38 13.60
N ARG A 71 10.53 0.30 14.20
CA ARG A 71 9.60 -0.28 15.15
C ARG A 71 8.17 0.07 14.75
N ILE A 72 7.30 -0.94 14.84
CA ILE A 72 5.85 -0.79 14.68
C ILE A 72 5.26 -0.36 16.03
N LYS A 73 4.41 0.66 16.03
CA LYS A 73 3.80 1.27 17.21
C LYS A 73 2.33 1.62 17.00
#